data_AF-A0AAD4R841-F1
#
_entry.id   AF-A0AAD4R841-F1
#
_cell.length_a   1.000
_cell.length_b   1.000
_cell.length_c   1.000
_cell.angle_alpha   90.00
_cell.angle_beta   90.00
_cell.angle_gamma   90.00
#
_symmetry.space_group_name_H-M   'P 1'
#
loop_
_entity.id
_entity.type
_entity.pdbx_description
1 polymer ?
#
loop_
_entity_poly.entity_id
_entity_poly.type
_entity_poly.pdbx_seq_one_letter_code
_entity_poly.pdbx_strand_id
1 'polypeptide(L)'
;MEISSDLSTSLKEPVHRFDRNTMKWMNPVRNVSIGKAIDDMGKLSAEAQSLKKPLTTFEKLLYCEDEQTLYLMWKRHDTRPSASIVIGYLKTTKRQLYLTDTEDNHYVTTPLCVLDFFVHPSMQKQGYAEVIFNHMLEHEKIEPINCAFDKPSPALLEFLRKHHKLESPIWQVNNFVVFSNFFANLKSEESKINGQSERPQTASTSGLVTSRSTHRDSVGGIFHGDIAVKTNNPVAADSPQGRKNTRDFGHQPIW
;
A
#
# COMPACT_ATOMS: atom_id res chain seq x y z
N MET A 1 -7.11 -19.52 -11.92
CA MET A 1 -8.53 -19.72 -12.21
C MET A 1 -8.74 -19.69 -13.71
N GLU A 2 -9.37 -20.72 -14.26
CA GLU A 2 -9.74 -20.75 -15.67
C GLU A 2 -11.05 -20.00 -15.92
N ILE A 3 -11.14 -19.33 -17.07
CA ILE A 3 -12.35 -18.67 -17.55
C ILE A 3 -12.64 -19.07 -19.00
N SER A 4 -13.92 -19.34 -19.29
CA SER A 4 -14.43 -19.67 -20.62
C SER A 4 -14.59 -18.43 -21.50
N SER A 5 -13.54 -17.62 -21.58
CA SER A 5 -13.49 -16.41 -22.40
C SER A 5 -12.06 -16.13 -22.83
N ASP A 6 -11.88 -15.68 -24.07
CA ASP A 6 -10.58 -15.23 -24.57
C ASP A 6 -10.34 -13.77 -24.16
N LEU A 7 -9.50 -13.58 -23.14
CA LEU A 7 -9.11 -12.25 -22.69
C LEU A 7 -8.13 -11.57 -23.63
N SER A 8 -7.52 -12.29 -24.58
CA SER A 8 -6.49 -11.74 -25.45
C SER A 8 -6.99 -10.69 -26.45
N THR A 9 -8.31 -10.66 -26.64
CA THR A 9 -9.01 -9.64 -27.43
C THR A 9 -9.02 -8.28 -26.74
N SER A 10 -9.13 -8.27 -25.41
CA SER A 10 -9.22 -7.04 -24.59
C SER A 10 -7.89 -6.71 -23.89
N LEU A 11 -7.11 -7.72 -23.50
CA LEU A 11 -5.87 -7.59 -22.74
C LEU A 11 -4.69 -8.04 -23.62
N LYS A 12 -3.69 -7.16 -23.78
CA LYS A 12 -2.51 -7.45 -24.61
C LYS A 12 -1.27 -7.86 -23.81
N GLU A 13 -1.21 -7.41 -22.57
CA GLU A 13 -0.06 -7.63 -21.69
C GLU A 13 -0.35 -8.78 -20.70
N PRO A 14 0.68 -9.54 -20.27
CA PRO A 14 0.52 -10.60 -19.28
C PRO A 14 0.03 -10.09 -17.92
N VAL A 15 0.49 -8.91 -17.51
CA VAL A 15 -0.01 -8.16 -16.35
C VAL A 15 -0.66 -6.90 -16.88
N HIS A 16 -1.96 -6.74 -16.64
CA HIS A 16 -2.69 -5.56 -17.10
C HIS A 16 -3.06 -4.67 -15.91
N ARG A 17 -2.83 -3.37 -16.07
CA ARG A 17 -3.18 -2.36 -15.08
C ARG A 17 -4.59 -1.83 -15.35
N PHE A 18 -5.40 -1.84 -14.30
CA PHE A 18 -6.72 -1.25 -14.30
C PHE A 18 -6.83 -0.17 -13.22
N ASP A 19 -6.88 1.08 -13.64
CA ASP A 19 -7.33 2.23 -12.86
C ASP A 19 -8.82 2.52 -13.09
N ARG A 20 -9.37 3.52 -12.39
CA ARG A 20 -10.79 3.87 -12.52
C ARG A 20 -11.19 4.21 -13.96
N ASN A 21 -10.31 4.86 -14.72
CA ASN A 21 -10.61 5.31 -16.08
C ASN A 21 -10.63 4.14 -17.06
N THR A 22 -9.64 3.26 -16.99
CA THR A 22 -9.60 2.01 -17.77
C THR A 22 -10.78 1.10 -17.41
N MET A 23 -11.12 0.96 -16.12
CA MET A 23 -12.32 0.21 -15.70
C MET A 23 -13.62 0.79 -16.24
N LYS A 24 -13.78 2.13 -16.23
CA LYS A 24 -14.94 2.82 -16.80
C LYS A 24 -15.03 2.62 -18.31
N TRP A 25 -13.92 2.73 -19.02
CA TRP A 25 -13.85 2.51 -20.47
C TRP A 25 -14.23 1.07 -20.84
N MET A 26 -13.82 0.13 -19.98
CA MET A 26 -14.11 -1.29 -20.11
C MET A 26 -15.53 -1.70 -19.68
N ASN A 27 -16.40 -0.74 -19.31
CA ASN A 27 -17.78 -0.87 -18.81
C ASN A 27 -18.31 -2.31 -18.87
N PRO A 28 -18.78 -2.89 -17.74
CA PRO A 28 -19.09 -4.31 -17.62
C PRO A 28 -20.03 -4.86 -18.70
N VAL A 29 -20.83 -4.03 -19.38
CA VAL A 29 -21.61 -4.44 -20.56
C VAL A 29 -20.72 -4.95 -21.72
N ARG A 30 -19.53 -4.35 -21.93
CA ARG A 30 -18.59 -4.70 -22.99
C ARG A 30 -17.59 -5.78 -22.59
N ASN A 31 -17.22 -5.89 -21.31
CA ASN A 31 -16.23 -6.86 -20.83
C ASN A 31 -16.72 -7.61 -19.56
N VAL A 32 -17.92 -8.21 -19.65
CA VAL A 32 -18.54 -8.99 -18.54
C VAL A 32 -17.57 -10.04 -17.98
N SER A 33 -16.80 -10.69 -18.85
CA SER A 33 -15.84 -11.73 -18.48
C SER A 33 -14.74 -11.24 -17.53
N ILE A 34 -14.25 -10.02 -17.71
CA ILE A 34 -13.17 -9.44 -16.89
C ILE A 34 -13.71 -9.04 -15.52
N GLY A 35 -14.86 -8.37 -15.49
CA GLY A 35 -15.52 -8.02 -14.23
C GLY A 35 -15.80 -9.26 -13.38
N LYS A 36 -16.39 -10.29 -14.00
CA LYS A 36 -16.63 -11.58 -13.34
C LYS A 36 -15.33 -12.24 -12.86
N ALA A 37 -14.28 -12.21 -13.68
CA ALA A 37 -12.98 -12.77 -13.29
C ALA A 37 -12.37 -12.07 -12.07
N ILE A 38 -12.47 -10.75 -12.00
CA ILE A 38 -12.03 -9.96 -10.84
C ILE A 38 -12.85 -10.32 -9.60
N ASP A 39 -14.17 -10.40 -9.73
CA ASP A 39 -15.07 -10.74 -8.62
C ASP A 39 -14.79 -12.16 -8.09
N ASP A 40 -14.59 -13.12 -8.97
CA ASP A 40 -14.31 -14.50 -8.57
C ASP A 40 -12.92 -14.63 -7.94
N MET A 41 -11.90 -13.95 -8.48
CA MET A 41 -10.58 -13.87 -7.84
C MET A 41 -10.64 -13.18 -6.47
N GLY A 42 -11.47 -12.14 -6.33
CA GLY A 42 -11.69 -11.43 -5.06
C GLY A 42 -12.36 -12.30 -3.99
N LYS A 43 -13.30 -13.18 -4.39
CA LYS A 43 -13.90 -14.19 -3.49
C LYS A 43 -12.85 -15.18 -3.01
N LEU A 44 -12.05 -15.72 -3.94
CA LEU A 44 -10.97 -16.66 -3.61
C LEU A 44 -9.92 -16.02 -2.67
N SER A 45 -9.60 -14.75 -2.88
CA SER A 45 -8.72 -14.00 -1.98
C SER A 45 -9.31 -13.87 -0.57
N ALA A 46 -10.60 -13.52 -0.47
CA ALA A 46 -11.28 -13.44 0.83
C ALA A 46 -11.33 -14.79 1.56
N GLU A 47 -11.60 -15.88 0.85
CA GLU A 47 -11.57 -17.23 1.42
C GLU A 47 -10.17 -17.56 1.96
N ALA A 48 -9.12 -17.30 1.17
CA ALA A 48 -7.73 -17.52 1.59
C ALA A 48 -7.31 -16.68 2.81
N GLN A 49 -7.89 -15.49 2.98
CA GLN A 49 -7.66 -14.59 4.11
C GLN A 49 -8.68 -14.77 5.25
N SER A 50 -9.58 -15.76 5.16
CA SER A 50 -10.66 -16.00 6.14
C SER A 50 -11.57 -14.78 6.38
N LEU A 51 -11.84 -14.01 5.33
CA LEU A 51 -12.72 -12.84 5.35
C LEU A 51 -14.15 -13.20 4.98
N LYS A 52 -15.13 -12.61 5.67
CA LYS A 52 -16.56 -12.83 5.39
C LYS A 52 -17.03 -12.27 4.05
N LYS A 53 -16.35 -11.25 3.53
CA LYS A 53 -16.70 -10.56 2.28
C LYS A 53 -15.43 -10.22 1.50
N PRO A 54 -15.46 -10.30 0.14
CA PRO A 54 -14.34 -9.90 -0.70
C PRO A 54 -13.98 -8.43 -0.50
N LEU A 55 -12.69 -8.15 -0.28
CA LEU A 55 -12.16 -6.78 -0.26
C LEU A 55 -12.09 -6.17 -1.66
N THR A 56 -11.99 -7.02 -2.67
CA THR A 56 -11.82 -6.63 -4.07
C THR A 56 -12.98 -7.16 -4.89
N THR A 57 -13.75 -6.26 -5.48
CA THR A 57 -14.79 -6.56 -6.46
C THR A 57 -14.72 -5.49 -7.55
N PHE A 58 -15.19 -5.82 -8.74
CA PHE A 58 -15.22 -4.90 -9.86
C PHE A 58 -16.03 -3.63 -9.53
N GLU A 59 -17.16 -3.79 -8.84
CA GLU A 59 -17.97 -2.68 -8.34
C GLU A 59 -17.18 -1.76 -7.39
N LYS A 60 -16.47 -2.33 -6.41
CA LYS A 60 -15.65 -1.54 -5.48
C LYS A 60 -14.55 -0.78 -6.20
N LEU A 61 -13.91 -1.38 -7.21
CA LEU A 61 -12.87 -0.71 -8.00
C LEU A 61 -13.42 0.48 -8.81
N LEU A 62 -14.68 0.42 -9.25
CA LEU A 62 -15.32 1.52 -9.99
C LEU A 62 -15.81 2.66 -9.08
N TYR A 63 -16.41 2.31 -7.95
CA TYR A 63 -17.22 3.23 -7.15
C TYR A 63 -16.62 3.59 -5.78
N CYS A 64 -15.49 2.99 -5.36
CA CYS A 64 -14.79 3.43 -4.15
C CYS A 64 -14.42 4.91 -4.26
N GLU A 65 -14.38 5.63 -3.15
CA GLU A 65 -13.97 7.04 -3.11
C GLU A 65 -12.48 7.18 -3.44
N ASP A 66 -11.65 6.31 -2.85
CA ASP A 66 -10.22 6.26 -3.10
C ASP A 66 -9.92 5.78 -4.53
N GLU A 67 -8.91 6.38 -5.17
CA GLU A 67 -8.41 5.90 -6.45
C GLU A 67 -7.58 4.62 -6.26
N GLN A 68 -8.20 3.49 -6.61
CA GLN A 68 -7.57 2.18 -6.53
C GLN A 68 -7.09 1.73 -7.91
N THR A 69 -5.94 1.06 -7.93
CA THR A 69 -5.39 0.43 -9.12
C THR A 69 -5.28 -1.08 -8.90
N LEU A 70 -5.68 -1.86 -9.90
CA LEU A 70 -5.57 -3.32 -9.90
C LEU A 70 -4.59 -3.76 -10.99
N TYR A 71 -3.58 -4.55 -10.62
CA TYR A 71 -2.67 -5.22 -11.54
C TYR A 71 -3.10 -6.68 -11.65
N LEU A 72 -3.71 -7.08 -12.76
CA LEU A 72 -4.24 -8.43 -12.99
C LEU A 72 -3.30 -9.21 -13.90
N MET A 73 -2.84 -10.38 -13.45
CA MET A 73 -2.06 -11.29 -14.28
C MET A 73 -2.94 -12.38 -14.88
N TRP A 74 -2.75 -12.63 -16.17
CA TRP A 74 -3.45 -13.67 -16.89
C TRP A 74 -2.56 -14.27 -17.99
N LYS A 75 -2.96 -15.42 -18.51
CA LYS A 75 -2.37 -16.05 -19.69
C LYS A 75 -3.44 -16.74 -20.53
N ARG A 76 -3.14 -16.99 -21.81
CA ARG A 76 -3.99 -17.84 -22.66
C ARG A 76 -3.98 -19.27 -22.13
N HIS A 77 -5.08 -20.00 -22.33
CA HIS A 77 -5.11 -21.42 -21.99
C HIS A 77 -4.33 -22.23 -23.04
N ASP A 78 -3.45 -23.14 -22.59
CA ASP A 78 -2.50 -23.85 -23.46
C ASP A 78 -3.20 -24.70 -24.55
N THR A 79 -4.28 -25.41 -24.20
CA THR A 79 -5.02 -26.29 -25.13
C THR A 79 -6.34 -25.75 -25.66
N ARG A 80 -6.87 -24.64 -25.11
CA ARG A 80 -8.21 -24.11 -25.47
C ARG A 80 -8.11 -22.63 -25.86
N PRO A 81 -8.08 -22.32 -27.16
CA PRO A 81 -7.90 -20.95 -27.65
C PRO A 81 -8.97 -19.96 -27.17
N SER A 82 -10.21 -20.42 -26.93
CA SER A 82 -11.32 -19.60 -26.46
C SER A 82 -11.35 -19.40 -24.93
N ALA A 83 -10.34 -19.90 -24.21
CA ALA A 83 -10.27 -19.85 -22.76
C ALA A 83 -8.98 -19.13 -22.31
N SER A 84 -9.07 -18.54 -21.12
CA SER A 84 -7.95 -17.85 -20.49
C SER A 84 -7.78 -18.33 -19.05
N ILE A 85 -6.59 -18.14 -18.51
CA ILE A 85 -6.24 -18.49 -17.14
C ILE A 85 -5.85 -17.19 -16.43
N VAL A 86 -6.65 -16.80 -15.44
CA VAL A 86 -6.31 -15.71 -14.52
C VAL A 86 -5.45 -16.26 -13.40
N ILE A 87 -4.28 -15.67 -13.21
CA ILE A 87 -3.23 -16.17 -12.32
C ILE A 87 -3.36 -15.55 -10.92
N GLY A 88 -3.52 -14.23 -10.86
CA GLY A 88 -3.52 -13.47 -9.62
C GLY A 88 -3.70 -11.98 -9.87
N TYR A 89 -3.81 -11.22 -8.80
CA TYR A 89 -3.86 -9.77 -8.86
C TYR A 89 -3.19 -9.11 -7.66
N LEU A 90 -2.80 -7.85 -7.84
CA LEU A 90 -2.33 -6.94 -6.79
C LEU A 90 -3.16 -5.65 -6.84
N LYS A 91 -3.73 -5.24 -5.71
CA LYS A 91 -4.51 -4.01 -5.58
C LYS A 91 -3.76 -2.98 -4.74
N THR A 92 -3.70 -1.76 -5.24
CA THR A 92 -3.03 -0.64 -4.58
C THR A 92 -3.91 0.61 -4.52
N THR A 93 -3.54 1.56 -3.66
CA THR A 93 -4.09 2.92 -3.60
C THR A 93 -3.00 3.89 -3.15
N LYS A 94 -3.17 5.19 -3.39
CA LYS A 94 -2.38 6.24 -2.71
C LYS A 94 -3.24 6.83 -1.61
N ARG A 95 -2.78 6.73 -0.36
CA ARG A 95 -3.56 7.15 0.80
C ARG A 95 -2.68 7.90 1.79
N GLN A 96 -3.19 9.01 2.32
CA GLN A 96 -2.53 9.72 3.40
C GLN A 96 -2.58 8.88 4.68
N LEU A 97 -1.41 8.60 5.25
CA LEU A 97 -1.23 7.85 6.48
C LEU A 97 -0.54 8.71 7.53
N TYR A 98 -0.93 8.49 8.79
CA TYR A 98 -0.23 8.97 9.98
C TYR A 98 0.61 7.80 10.48
N LEU A 99 1.92 7.96 10.42
CA LEU A 99 2.90 6.92 10.71
C LEU A 99 3.79 7.35 11.86
N THR A 100 4.26 6.39 12.64
CA THR A 100 5.19 6.60 13.74
C THR A 100 6.40 5.70 13.55
N ASP A 101 7.60 6.24 13.69
CA ASP A 101 8.84 5.48 13.62
C ASP A 101 9.17 4.80 14.97
N THR A 102 10.33 4.14 15.05
CA THR A 102 10.78 3.46 16.29
C THR A 102 11.28 4.42 17.37
N GLU A 103 11.45 5.71 17.05
CA GLU A 103 11.88 6.78 17.95
C GLU A 103 10.67 7.64 18.40
N ASP A 104 9.44 7.17 18.15
CA ASP A 104 8.18 7.87 18.42
C ASP A 104 8.01 9.20 17.64
N ASN A 105 8.76 9.42 16.55
CA ASN A 105 8.53 10.56 15.66
C ASN A 105 7.32 10.29 14.77
N HIS A 106 6.48 11.31 14.57
CA HIS A 106 5.26 11.23 13.76
C HIS A 106 5.43 11.83 12.37
N TYR A 107 4.89 11.14 11.37
CA TYR A 107 4.95 11.52 9.96
C TYR A 107 3.54 11.50 9.34
N VAL A 108 3.27 12.48 8.48
CA VAL A 108 2.08 12.50 7.61
C VAL A 108 2.57 12.40 6.16
N THR A 109 2.27 11.29 5.50
CA THR A 109 2.73 11.03 4.14
C THR A 109 1.67 10.28 3.33
N THR A 110 1.76 10.32 2.01
CA THR A 110 0.82 9.66 1.09
C THR A 110 1.54 8.58 0.27
N PRO A 111 1.93 7.44 0.88
CA PRO A 111 2.63 6.37 0.18
C PRO A 111 1.70 5.58 -0.73
N LEU A 112 2.29 4.79 -1.63
CA LEU A 112 1.58 3.71 -2.29
C LEU A 112 1.29 2.60 -1.28
N CYS A 113 0.02 2.27 -1.13
CA CYS A 113 -0.50 1.30 -0.19
C CYS A 113 -0.90 0.02 -0.94
N VAL A 114 -0.32 -1.11 -0.56
CA VAL A 114 -0.77 -2.44 -1.01
C VAL A 114 -1.93 -2.89 -0.14
N LEU A 115 -3.10 -3.09 -0.76
CA LEU A 115 -4.36 -3.34 -0.04
C LEU A 115 -4.82 -4.80 -0.08
N ASP A 116 -4.54 -5.49 -1.17
CA ASP A 116 -4.95 -6.89 -1.37
C ASP A 116 -4.03 -7.50 -2.42
N PHE A 117 -3.47 -8.67 -2.14
CA PHE A 117 -2.52 -9.32 -3.03
C PHE A 117 -2.75 -10.83 -3.00
N PHE A 118 -3.11 -11.38 -4.15
CA PHE A 118 -3.53 -12.77 -4.23
C PHE A 118 -3.06 -13.44 -5.53
N VAL A 119 -2.43 -14.60 -5.37
CA VAL A 119 -2.11 -15.52 -6.46
C VAL A 119 -2.84 -16.82 -6.20
N HIS A 120 -3.52 -17.32 -7.24
CA HIS A 120 -4.30 -18.55 -7.17
C HIS A 120 -3.43 -19.71 -6.63
N PRO A 121 -3.90 -20.54 -5.68
CA PRO A 121 -3.07 -21.57 -5.02
C PRO A 121 -2.32 -22.49 -5.99
N SER A 122 -2.96 -22.92 -7.07
CA SER A 122 -2.33 -23.77 -8.10
C SER A 122 -1.19 -23.10 -8.88
N MET A 123 -1.03 -21.78 -8.75
CA MET A 123 -0.04 -20.95 -9.42
C MET A 123 1.00 -20.37 -8.43
N GLN A 124 0.88 -20.66 -7.14
CA GLN A 124 1.84 -20.18 -6.15
C GLN A 124 3.20 -20.87 -6.30
N LYS A 125 4.25 -20.24 -5.76
CA LYS A 125 5.65 -20.73 -5.79
C LYS A 125 6.28 -20.85 -7.20
N GLN A 126 5.65 -20.27 -8.22
CA GLN A 126 6.15 -20.22 -9.61
C GLN A 126 6.71 -18.85 -10.02
N GLY A 127 6.89 -17.93 -9.07
CA GLY A 127 7.41 -16.57 -9.33
C GLY A 127 6.37 -15.54 -9.79
N TYR A 128 5.11 -15.93 -10.02
CA TYR A 128 4.08 -14.98 -10.50
C TYR A 128 3.80 -13.81 -9.54
N ALA A 129 3.93 -14.01 -8.23
CA ALA A 129 3.81 -12.93 -7.27
C ALA A 129 4.86 -11.84 -7.51
N GLU A 130 6.11 -12.24 -7.71
CA GLU A 130 7.22 -11.33 -8.01
C GLU A 130 7.01 -10.58 -9.33
N VAL A 131 6.53 -11.28 -10.36
CA VAL A 131 6.21 -10.66 -11.67
C VAL A 131 5.16 -9.56 -11.51
N ILE A 132 4.05 -9.83 -10.80
CA ILE A 132 3.00 -8.84 -10.57
C ILE A 132 3.52 -7.66 -9.75
N PHE A 133 4.29 -7.94 -8.69
CA PHE A 133 4.79 -6.92 -7.79
C PHE A 133 5.81 -6.00 -8.49
N ASN A 134 6.76 -6.56 -9.24
CA ASN A 134 7.73 -5.79 -10.01
C ASN A 134 7.06 -4.93 -11.08
N HIS A 135 6.06 -5.47 -11.79
CA HIS A 135 5.30 -4.70 -12.76
C HIS A 135 4.58 -3.50 -12.13
N MET A 136 4.09 -3.65 -10.89
CA MET A 136 3.52 -2.53 -10.13
C MET A 136 4.59 -1.48 -9.78
N LEU A 137 5.76 -1.91 -9.28
CA LEU A 137 6.86 -0.99 -8.93
C LEU A 137 7.39 -0.21 -10.13
N GLU A 138 7.57 -0.88 -11.27
CA GLU A 138 8.03 -0.27 -12.52
C GLU A 138 7.04 0.78 -13.02
N HIS A 139 5.74 0.47 -12.98
CA HIS A 139 4.69 1.39 -13.42
C HIS A 139 4.57 2.60 -12.48
N GLU A 140 4.61 2.37 -11.17
CA GLU A 140 4.50 3.45 -10.16
C GLU A 140 5.81 4.23 -9.97
N LYS A 141 6.93 3.70 -10.50
CA LYS A 141 8.28 4.27 -10.37
C LYS A 141 8.71 4.46 -8.91
N ILE A 142 8.48 3.44 -8.10
CA ILE A 142 8.81 3.45 -6.68
C ILE A 142 9.65 2.24 -6.29
N GLU A 143 10.40 2.38 -5.21
CA GLU A 143 11.08 1.25 -4.58
C GLU A 143 10.13 0.53 -3.59
N PRO A 144 10.30 -0.80 -3.39
CA PRO A 144 9.49 -1.58 -2.45
C PRO A 144 9.46 -1.00 -1.03
N ILE A 145 10.59 -0.42 -0.60
CA ILE A 145 10.76 0.16 0.73
C ILE A 145 9.86 1.37 0.99
N ASN A 146 9.39 2.03 -0.07
CA ASN A 146 8.51 3.20 0.00
C ASN A 146 7.02 2.84 -0.06
N CYS A 147 6.69 1.54 -0.06
CA CYS A 147 5.32 1.05 0.03
C CYS A 147 4.88 0.91 1.48
N ALA A 148 3.59 1.12 1.73
CA ALA A 148 2.91 0.69 2.94
C ALA A 148 2.01 -0.53 2.65
N PHE A 149 1.86 -1.42 3.61
CA PHE A 149 1.12 -2.68 3.43
C PHE A 149 -0.04 -2.75 4.43
N ASP A 150 -1.28 -2.84 3.95
CA ASP A 150 -2.47 -2.97 4.82
C ASP A 150 -2.62 -4.42 5.30
N LYS A 151 -2.43 -4.66 6.60
CA LYS A 151 -2.60 -5.99 7.25
C LYS A 151 -1.93 -7.14 6.47
N PRO A 152 -0.61 -7.06 6.18
CA PRO A 152 0.05 -8.09 5.39
C PRO A 152 -0.02 -9.45 6.08
N SER A 153 -0.30 -10.49 5.29
CA SER A 153 -0.25 -11.87 5.78
C SER A 153 1.19 -12.30 6.08
N PRO A 154 1.43 -13.33 6.92
CA PRO A 154 2.76 -13.88 7.13
C PRO A 154 3.45 -14.30 5.82
N ALA A 155 2.69 -14.83 4.87
CA ALA A 155 3.19 -15.20 3.55
C ALA A 155 3.66 -13.98 2.73
N LEU A 156 2.95 -12.85 2.84
CA LEU A 156 3.35 -11.60 2.20
C LEU A 156 4.63 -11.04 2.84
N LEU A 157 4.72 -11.03 4.17
CA LEU A 157 5.94 -10.58 4.87
C LEU A 157 7.17 -11.42 4.46
N GLU A 158 7.01 -12.74 4.37
CA GLU A 158 8.10 -13.63 3.92
C GLU A 158 8.48 -13.40 2.45
N PHE A 159 7.49 -13.14 1.58
CA PHE A 159 7.73 -12.75 0.20
C PHE A 159 8.56 -11.45 0.12
N LEU A 160 8.17 -10.42 0.87
CA LEU A 160 8.87 -9.13 0.89
C LEU A 160 10.30 -9.26 1.42
N ARG A 161 10.49 -10.06 2.47
CA ARG A 161 11.81 -10.36 3.03
C ARG A 161 12.71 -11.06 2.01
N LYS A 162 12.20 -12.11 1.35
CA LYS A 162 12.98 -12.94 0.42
C LYS A 162 13.33 -12.21 -0.89
N HIS A 163 12.37 -11.53 -1.50
CA HIS A 163 12.52 -10.98 -2.85
C HIS A 163 12.93 -9.50 -2.85
N HIS A 164 12.56 -8.74 -1.82
CA HIS A 164 12.82 -7.29 -1.74
C HIS A 164 13.70 -6.90 -0.56
N LYS A 165 14.22 -7.86 0.21
CA LYS A 165 15.10 -7.63 1.37
C LYS A 165 14.51 -6.66 2.39
N LEU A 166 13.18 -6.64 2.51
CA LEU A 166 12.49 -5.82 3.49
C LEU A 166 12.45 -6.57 4.82
N GLU A 167 13.25 -6.10 5.77
CA GLU A 167 13.40 -6.68 7.10
C GLU A 167 12.91 -5.70 8.18
N SER A 168 12.60 -6.21 9.36
CA SER A 168 12.13 -5.41 10.51
C SER A 168 10.83 -4.64 10.23
N PRO A 169 9.69 -5.34 10.03
CA PRO A 169 8.39 -4.70 9.85
C PRO A 169 7.99 -3.90 11.11
N ILE A 170 7.54 -2.67 10.90
CA ILE A 170 7.03 -1.76 11.94
C ILE A 170 5.51 -1.70 11.81
N TRP A 171 4.82 -2.32 12.76
CA TRP A 171 3.36 -2.32 12.83
C TRP A 171 2.83 -0.99 13.34
N GLN A 172 1.95 -0.38 12.57
CA GLN A 172 1.34 0.90 12.88
C GLN A 172 -0.03 0.71 13.55
N VAL A 173 -0.46 1.72 14.30
CA VAL A 173 -1.75 1.71 15.01
C VAL A 173 -2.95 1.64 14.05
N ASN A 174 -2.77 2.12 12.81
CA ASN A 174 -3.77 2.06 11.74
C ASN A 174 -3.81 0.71 10.99
N ASN A 175 -3.09 -0.32 11.49
CA ASN A 175 -2.92 -1.67 10.91
C ASN A 175 -2.06 -1.75 9.64
N PHE A 176 -1.46 -0.64 9.22
CA PHE A 176 -0.45 -0.69 8.16
C PHE A 176 0.88 -1.20 8.72
N VAL A 177 1.67 -1.78 7.83
CA VAL A 177 3.07 -2.12 8.06
C VAL A 177 3.92 -1.32 7.09
N VAL A 178 4.95 -0.70 7.65
CA VAL A 178 6.07 -0.11 6.91
C VAL A 178 7.37 -0.73 7.42
N PHE A 179 8.51 -0.37 6.83
CA PHE A 179 9.82 -0.90 7.22
C PHE A 179 10.75 0.23 7.62
N SER A 180 11.77 -0.04 8.44
CA SER A 180 12.60 1.00 9.06
C SER A 180 13.16 2.05 8.08
N ASN A 181 13.63 1.61 6.91
CA ASN A 181 14.22 2.51 5.91
C ASN A 181 13.19 3.40 5.18
N PHE A 182 11.88 3.14 5.35
CA PHE A 182 10.82 4.01 4.86
C PHE A 182 10.97 5.44 5.40
N PHE A 183 11.26 5.59 6.70
CA PHE A 183 11.39 6.89 7.36
C PHE A 183 12.70 7.62 7.02
N ALA A 184 13.78 6.88 6.73
CA ALA A 184 15.04 7.48 6.30
C ALA A 184 14.86 8.26 4.98
N ASN A 185 14.06 7.71 4.06
CA ASN A 185 13.74 8.36 2.80
C ASN A 185 12.88 9.62 3.03
N LEU A 186 11.89 9.58 3.93
CA LEU A 186 11.09 10.76 4.28
C LEU A 186 11.95 11.91 4.84
N LYS A 187 12.83 11.61 5.81
CA LYS A 187 13.76 12.60 6.38
C LYS A 187 14.66 13.24 5.30
N SER A 188 15.09 12.45 4.32
CA SER A 188 15.92 12.94 3.21
C SER A 188 15.17 13.88 2.27
N GLU A 189 13.89 13.61 2.00
CA GLU A 189 13.04 14.45 1.14
C GLU A 189 12.68 15.78 1.82
N GLU A 190 12.36 15.77 3.13
CA GLU A 190 12.14 17.00 3.91
C GLU A 190 13.37 17.91 3.92
N SER A 191 14.56 17.32 4.03
CA SER A 191 15.83 18.05 4.02
C SER A 191 16.12 18.74 2.67
N LYS A 192 15.72 18.12 1.55
CA LYS A 192 15.85 18.72 0.20
C LYS A 192 14.93 19.91 0.01
N ILE A 193 13.71 19.84 0.55
CA ILE A 193 12.72 20.93 0.46
C ILE A 193 13.17 22.12 1.31
N ASN A 194 13.70 21.89 2.51
CA ASN A 194 14.20 22.96 3.37
C ASN A 194 15.56 23.54 2.93
N GLY A 195 16.35 22.79 2.16
CA GLY A 195 17.67 23.22 1.66
C GLY A 195 17.67 24.16 0.46
N GLN A 196 16.52 24.43 -0.18
CA GLN A 196 16.42 25.37 -1.32
C GLN A 196 16.06 26.81 -0.92
N SER A 197 16.06 27.14 0.37
CA SER A 197 15.93 28.52 0.86
C SER A 197 17.30 29.12 1.19
N GLU A 198 18.26 29.04 0.27
CA GLU A 198 19.45 29.91 0.32
C GLU A 198 19.05 31.30 -0.16
N ARG A 199 18.62 32.12 0.79
CA ARG A 199 18.37 33.54 0.63
C ARG A 199 19.70 34.23 0.26
N PRO A 200 19.84 34.90 -0.89
CA PRO A 200 21.04 35.65 -1.19
C PRO A 200 21.21 36.77 -0.16
N GLN A 201 22.33 36.77 0.55
CA GLN A 201 22.74 37.91 1.37
C GLN A 201 23.17 39.03 0.44
N THR A 202 22.33 40.06 0.30
CA THR A 202 22.75 41.36 -0.26
C THR A 202 22.66 42.43 0.80
N ALA A 203 23.72 43.23 0.81
CA ALA A 203 24.08 44.23 1.80
C ALA A 203 23.06 45.36 2.00
N SER A 204 23.24 46.02 3.13
CA SER A 204 22.57 47.19 3.69
C SER A 204 22.27 48.35 2.72
N THR A 205 21.02 48.83 2.75
CA THR A 205 20.73 50.27 2.59
C THR A 205 19.47 50.65 3.36
N SER A 206 19.58 51.71 4.17
CA SER A 206 18.51 52.30 4.97
C SER A 206 17.38 52.87 4.11
N GLY A 207 16.14 52.66 4.54
CA GLY A 207 14.94 53.26 3.92
C GLY A 207 13.71 53.11 4.82
N LEU A 208 13.27 54.23 5.38
CA LEU A 208 12.08 54.40 6.21
C LEU A 208 10.81 54.37 5.33
N VAL A 209 9.87 53.42 5.54
CA VAL A 209 8.45 53.59 5.13
C VAL A 209 7.52 52.87 6.10
N THR A 210 6.40 53.53 6.36
CA THR A 210 5.33 53.23 7.31
C THR A 210 4.22 52.31 6.76
N SER A 211 3.64 51.56 7.71
CA SER A 211 2.23 51.17 7.82
C SER A 211 1.67 49.90 7.16
N ARG A 212 0.88 49.23 8.01
CA ARG A 212 -0.42 48.57 7.82
C ARG A 212 -0.46 47.03 7.85
N SER A 213 -1.22 46.61 8.86
CA SER A 213 -1.77 45.29 9.17
C SER A 213 -2.50 44.62 8.02
N THR A 214 -2.30 43.31 7.88
CA THR A 214 -3.41 42.39 7.56
C THR A 214 -3.26 41.10 8.37
N HIS A 215 -4.34 40.77 9.07
CA HIS A 215 -4.60 39.52 9.78
C HIS A 215 -4.38 38.32 8.85
N ARG A 216 -3.64 37.31 9.29
CA ARG A 216 -3.84 35.91 8.87
C ARG A 216 -3.51 34.99 10.03
N ASP A 217 -4.56 34.44 10.61
CA ASP A 217 -4.52 33.42 11.63
C ASP A 217 -3.85 32.14 11.08
N SER A 218 -2.77 31.71 11.72
CA SER A 218 -2.22 30.37 11.57
C SER A 218 -2.15 29.73 12.94
N VAL A 219 -2.75 28.56 13.06
CA VAL A 219 -2.94 27.76 14.30
C VAL A 219 -1.62 27.08 14.74
N GLY A 220 -0.47 27.70 14.45
CA GLY A 220 0.86 27.14 14.68
C GLY A 220 1.44 27.38 16.07
N GLY A 221 0.65 27.84 17.05
CA GLY A 221 1.16 28.36 18.32
C GLY A 221 0.73 27.63 19.60
N ILE A 222 0.03 26.49 19.54
CA ILE A 222 -0.72 25.97 20.71
C ILE A 222 -0.13 24.68 21.34
N PHE A 223 1.13 24.32 21.09
CA PHE A 223 1.75 23.22 21.84
C PHE A 223 3.18 23.55 22.31
N HIS A 224 3.28 24.50 23.24
CA HIS A 224 4.33 24.47 24.27
C HIS A 224 3.64 24.15 25.60
N GLY A 225 3.57 22.86 25.90
CA GLY A 225 3.19 22.35 27.20
C GLY A 225 4.26 21.36 27.63
N ASP A 226 5.18 21.82 28.48
CA ASP A 226 6.10 20.96 29.22
C ASP A 226 5.28 19.98 30.07
N ILE A 227 5.04 18.78 29.54
CA ILE A 227 4.61 17.63 30.32
C ILE A 227 5.72 16.61 30.20
N ALA A 228 6.57 16.56 31.23
CA ALA A 228 7.45 15.43 31.45
C ALA A 228 6.59 14.16 31.60
N VAL A 229 6.54 13.32 30.57
CA VAL A 229 5.93 12.00 30.61
C VAL A 229 7.03 10.95 30.58
N LYS A 230 6.93 10.04 31.56
CA LYS A 230 7.89 9.01 31.93
C LYS A 230 8.21 8.06 30.77
N THR A 231 9.47 7.63 30.74
CA THR A 231 10.01 6.55 29.92
C THR A 231 9.14 5.28 29.99
N ASN A 232 8.71 4.78 28.84
CA ASN A 232 8.02 3.49 28.75
C ASN A 232 9.05 2.36 28.65
N ASN A 233 9.15 1.61 29.74
CA ASN A 233 9.83 0.32 29.79
C ASN A 233 9.16 -0.72 28.86
N PRO A 234 9.89 -1.77 28.45
CA PRO A 234 9.34 -2.88 27.68
C PRO A 234 8.12 -3.49 28.40
N VAL A 235 7.05 -3.74 27.63
CA VAL A 235 5.79 -4.28 28.13
C VAL A 235 6.01 -5.71 28.63
N ALA A 236 5.90 -5.92 29.94
CA ALA A 236 6.03 -7.23 30.55
C ALA A 236 4.96 -8.20 30.03
N ALA A 237 5.34 -9.46 29.82
CA ALA A 237 4.48 -10.51 29.25
C ALA A 237 3.17 -10.74 30.03
N ASP A 238 3.18 -10.47 31.34
CA ASP A 238 2.02 -10.62 32.22
C ASP A 238 1.11 -9.39 32.32
N SER A 239 1.44 -8.30 31.62
CA SER A 239 0.55 -7.13 31.54
C SER A 239 -0.72 -7.43 30.72
N PRO A 240 -1.81 -6.67 30.91
CA PRO A 240 -3.02 -6.84 30.09
C PRO A 240 -2.76 -6.73 28.58
N GLN A 241 -1.84 -5.84 28.18
CA GLN A 241 -1.40 -5.67 26.80
C GLN A 241 -0.51 -6.84 26.32
N GLY A 242 0.38 -7.35 27.18
CA GLY A 242 1.18 -8.54 26.92
C GLY A 242 0.31 -9.79 26.72
N ARG A 243 -0.65 -10.03 27.61
CA ARG A 243 -1.60 -11.14 27.51
C ARG A 243 -2.49 -11.07 26.28
N LYS A 244 -2.88 -9.87 25.85
CA LYS A 244 -3.64 -9.67 24.60
C LYS A 244 -2.79 -10.01 23.37
N ASN A 245 -1.54 -9.56 23.33
CA ASN A 245 -0.62 -9.92 22.25
C ASN A 245 -0.34 -11.43 22.21
N THR A 246 -0.12 -12.07 23.36
CA THR A 246 0.10 -13.53 23.41
C THR A 246 -1.16 -14.31 23.02
N ARG A 247 -2.36 -13.83 23.36
CA ARG A 247 -3.63 -14.48 22.98
C ARG A 247 -3.93 -14.33 21.49
N ASP A 248 -3.67 -13.16 20.92
CA ASP A 248 -4.06 -12.83 19.54
C ASP A 248 -3.01 -13.34 18.53
N PHE A 249 -1.76 -13.59 18.95
CA PHE A 249 -0.65 -14.04 18.09
C PHE A 249 0.02 -15.36 18.52
N GLY A 250 -0.38 -15.95 19.65
CA GLY A 250 0.18 -17.20 20.18
C GLY A 250 -0.42 -18.44 19.55
N HIS A 251 -0.18 -18.66 18.25
CA HIS A 251 -0.27 -19.99 17.67
C HIS A 251 1.15 -20.50 17.46
N GLN A 252 1.56 -21.49 18.26
CA GLN A 252 2.81 -22.20 18.03
C GLN A 252 2.76 -22.92 16.68
N PRO A 253 3.86 -22.91 15.91
CA PRO A 253 4.01 -23.82 14.79
C PRO A 253 4.08 -25.23 15.37
N ILE A 254 3.08 -26.06 15.06
CA ILE A 254 3.32 -27.49 14.95
C ILE A 254 3.99 -27.63 13.59
N TRP A 255 5.22 -28.18 13.60
CA TRP A 255 6.18 -28.37 12.51
C TRP A 255 7.04 -27.15 12.15
#